data_AF-A0A383X5V1-F1
#
_entry.id   AF-A0A383X5V1-F1
#
_cell.length_a   1.000
_cell.length_b   1.000
_cell.length_c   1.000
_cell.angle_alpha   90.00
_cell.angle_beta   90.00
_cell.angle_gamma   90.00
#
_symmetry.space_group_name_H-M   'P 1'
#
loop_
_entity.id
_entity.type
_entity.pdbx_description
1 polymer ?
#
loop_
_entity_poly.entity_id
_entity_poly.type
_entity_poly.pdbx_seq_one_letter_code
_entity_poly.pdbx_strand_id
1 'polypeptide(L)'
;PHVRQSGKNSADIRMVVDALDLCYTKSHVDAFVIISGDSDFSPLVSKLRENNKLVIGVGVKKSTSDLLMANCDEFIYYDDLVREEETKKRTAKKRTARPAAAKGAQKTESKAPAEEEDRKQEALDLALETVEALVAERGAGEPIWGSMVKQALKRRKPGFSESYYGFKSFSDLLEEAQSRRLLELQRDEKSGGYIVRVG
;
A
#
# COMPACT_ATOMS: atom_id res chain seq x y z
N PRO A 1 -16.77 42.54 -0.87
CA PRO A 1 -16.24 41.30 -1.50
C PRO A 1 -14.94 40.87 -0.82
N HIS A 2 -14.98 39.76 -0.08
CA HIS A 2 -13.81 39.23 0.64
C HIS A 2 -12.77 38.73 -0.37
N VAL A 3 -11.72 39.51 -0.60
CA VAL A 3 -10.50 39.06 -1.28
C VAL A 3 -9.65 38.36 -0.23
N ARG A 4 -9.70 37.02 -0.17
CA ARG A 4 -8.79 36.22 0.67
C ARG A 4 -8.14 35.12 -0.19
N GLN A 5 -6.81 35.08 -0.13
CA GLN A 5 -5.90 34.00 -0.58
C GLN A 5 -5.37 34.01 -2.03
N SER A 6 -4.84 35.14 -2.52
CA SER A 6 -4.17 35.23 -3.83
C SER A 6 -2.75 34.61 -3.88
N GLY A 7 -2.45 33.56 -3.10
CA GLY A 7 -1.09 33.00 -3.04
C GLY A 7 -0.97 31.55 -2.58
N LYS A 8 -2.08 30.81 -2.45
CA LYS A 8 -2.02 29.41 -2.02
C LYS A 8 -1.78 28.42 -3.16
N ASN A 9 -2.34 28.69 -4.34
CA ASN A 9 -2.26 27.77 -5.48
C ASN A 9 -0.99 27.94 -6.32
N SER A 10 -0.10 28.89 -5.96
CA SER A 10 1.13 29.14 -6.72
C SER A 10 2.14 28.00 -6.56
N ALA A 11 2.16 27.34 -5.40
CA ALA A 11 3.00 26.17 -5.16
C ALA A 11 2.57 25.00 -6.06
N ASP A 12 1.27 24.70 -6.10
CA ASP A 12 0.73 23.59 -6.88
C ASP A 12 0.95 23.83 -8.38
N ILE A 13 0.66 25.05 -8.86
CA ILE A 13 0.96 25.45 -10.25
C ILE A 13 2.45 25.29 -10.54
N ARG A 14 3.33 25.74 -9.63
CA ARG A 14 4.78 25.64 -9.84
C ARG A 14 5.23 24.18 -9.90
N MET A 15 4.73 23.33 -9.01
CA MET A 15 5.02 21.90 -9.02
C MET A 15 4.57 21.24 -10.33
N VAL A 16 3.39 21.58 -10.83
CA VAL A 16 2.86 21.06 -12.11
C VAL A 16 3.75 21.49 -13.27
N VAL A 17 4.14 22.77 -13.33
CA VAL A 17 5.03 23.29 -14.39
C VAL A 17 6.39 22.61 -14.35
N ASP A 18 7.02 22.53 -13.18
CA ASP A 18 8.34 21.91 -13.02
C ASP A 18 8.31 20.40 -13.37
N ALA A 19 7.25 19.68 -12.98
CA ALA A 19 7.10 18.26 -13.29
C ALA A 19 6.91 18.01 -14.80
N LEU A 20 6.11 18.82 -15.49
CA LEU A 20 5.94 18.72 -16.93
C LEU A 20 7.21 19.10 -17.70
N ASP A 21 7.94 20.12 -17.24
CA ASP A 21 9.24 20.49 -17.83
C ASP A 21 10.23 19.32 -17.72
N LEU A 22 10.34 18.68 -16.55
CA LEU A 22 11.16 17.49 -16.36
C LEU A 22 10.71 16.34 -17.27
N CYS A 23 9.40 16.11 -17.38
CA CYS A 23 8.84 15.04 -18.21
C CYS A 23 9.26 15.18 -19.69
N TYR A 24 9.27 16.41 -20.22
CA TYR A 24 9.60 16.66 -21.62
C TYR A 24 11.10 16.87 -21.87
N THR A 25 11.83 17.48 -20.94
CA THR A 25 13.24 17.84 -21.15
C THR A 25 14.22 16.76 -20.70
N LYS A 26 13.81 15.88 -19.77
CA LYS A 26 14.66 14.83 -19.20
C LYS A 26 14.10 13.46 -19.55
N SER A 27 14.43 12.98 -20.75
CA SER A 27 13.97 11.68 -21.25
C SER A 27 14.30 10.49 -20.35
N HIS A 28 15.38 10.57 -19.56
CA HIS A 28 15.81 9.53 -18.60
C HIS A 28 14.99 9.49 -17.30
N VAL A 29 14.08 10.43 -17.08
CA VAL A 29 13.19 10.42 -15.92
C VAL A 29 11.95 9.64 -16.30
N ASP A 30 11.85 8.40 -15.83
CA ASP A 30 10.75 7.49 -16.19
C ASP A 30 9.68 7.37 -15.11
N ALA A 31 9.95 7.89 -13.91
CA ALA A 31 9.06 7.80 -12.76
C ALA A 31 8.93 9.15 -12.04
N PHE A 32 7.70 9.47 -11.64
CA PHE A 32 7.34 10.65 -10.87
C PHE A 32 6.63 10.23 -9.59
N VAL A 33 7.13 10.72 -8.45
CA VAL A 33 6.51 10.49 -7.15
C VAL A 33 5.82 11.77 -6.70
N ILE A 34 4.50 11.74 -6.55
CA ILE A 34 3.68 12.88 -6.12
C ILE A 34 3.26 12.67 -4.67
N ILE A 35 3.84 13.44 -3.76
CA ILE A 35 3.51 13.40 -2.35
C ILE A 35 2.43 14.44 -2.08
N SER A 36 1.16 14.05 -2.27
CA SER A 36 0.01 14.92 -2.04
C SER A 36 -1.25 14.10 -1.77
N GLY A 37 -2.17 14.70 -1.01
CA GLY A 37 -3.54 14.21 -0.86
C GLY A 37 -4.55 14.92 -1.76
N ASP A 38 -4.11 15.97 -2.47
CA ASP A 38 -4.98 16.89 -3.20
C ASP A 38 -5.36 16.34 -4.58
N SER A 39 -6.66 16.31 -4.87
CA SER A 39 -7.18 15.89 -6.19
C SER A 39 -6.79 16.83 -7.33
N ASP A 40 -6.39 18.06 -7.04
CA ASP A 40 -6.01 19.04 -8.07
C ASP A 40 -4.77 18.60 -8.88
N PHE A 41 -4.00 17.62 -8.39
CA PHE A 41 -2.90 17.00 -9.14
C PHE A 41 -3.34 15.91 -10.13
N SER A 42 -4.62 15.52 -10.15
CA SER A 42 -5.10 14.46 -11.06
C SER A 42 -4.79 14.75 -12.54
N PRO A 43 -4.95 15.97 -13.08
CA PRO A 43 -4.56 16.28 -14.46
C PRO A 43 -3.06 16.11 -14.74
N LEU A 44 -2.20 16.42 -13.76
CA LEU A 44 -0.75 16.19 -13.87
C LEU A 44 -0.45 14.68 -13.96
N VAL A 45 -1.06 13.88 -13.08
CA VAL A 45 -0.91 12.42 -13.07
C VAL A 45 -1.31 11.85 -14.44
N SER A 46 -2.48 12.21 -14.96
CA SER A 46 -2.93 11.75 -16.26
C SER A 46 -1.96 12.15 -17.38
N LYS A 47 -1.46 13.39 -17.37
CA LYS A 47 -0.52 13.86 -18.40
C LYS A 47 0.83 13.13 -18.35
N LEU A 48 1.34 12.83 -17.15
CA LEU A 48 2.57 12.07 -16.99
C LEU A 48 2.38 10.62 -17.49
N ARG A 49 1.25 9.99 -17.19
CA ARG A 49 0.91 8.64 -17.67
C ARG A 49 0.72 8.58 -19.18
N GLU A 50 0.08 9.57 -19.79
CA GLU A 50 -0.01 9.72 -21.25
C GLU A 50 1.38 9.81 -21.91
N ASN A 51 2.38 10.31 -21.20
CA ASN A 51 3.78 10.37 -21.63
C ASN A 51 4.59 9.12 -21.23
N ASN A 52 3.92 8.01 -20.92
CA ASN A 52 4.52 6.73 -20.51
C ASN A 52 5.43 6.85 -19.28
N LYS A 53 5.10 7.74 -18.35
CA LYS A 53 5.81 7.85 -17.07
C LYS A 53 5.05 7.08 -16.00
N LEU A 54 5.79 6.37 -15.16
CA LEU A 54 5.25 5.74 -13.96
C LEU A 54 4.92 6.83 -12.93
N VAL A 55 3.69 6.86 -12.41
CA VAL A 55 3.29 7.85 -11.41
C VAL A 55 2.91 7.17 -10.09
N ILE A 56 3.68 7.46 -9.04
CA ILE A 56 3.46 6.95 -7.69
C ILE A 56 2.91 8.07 -6.83
N GLY A 57 1.69 7.91 -6.31
CA GLY A 57 1.11 8.82 -5.33
C GLY A 57 1.49 8.43 -3.90
N VAL A 58 1.76 9.41 -3.05
CA VAL A 58 1.97 9.20 -1.61
C VAL A 58 1.10 10.16 -0.83
N GLY A 59 0.30 9.64 0.11
CA GLY A 59 -0.58 10.48 0.92
C GLY A 59 -1.05 9.84 2.21
N VAL A 60 -1.72 10.62 3.06
CA VAL A 60 -2.28 10.13 4.33
C VAL A 60 -3.69 9.58 4.11
N LYS A 61 -4.03 8.47 4.77
CA LYS A 61 -5.25 7.71 4.48
C LYS A 61 -6.55 8.50 4.68
N LYS A 62 -6.55 9.49 5.57
CA LYS A 62 -7.72 10.31 5.92
C LYS A 62 -7.80 11.66 5.19
N SER A 63 -6.79 12.03 4.40
CA SER A 63 -6.72 13.35 3.76
C SER A 63 -6.26 13.26 2.30
N THR A 64 -6.37 12.07 1.71
CA THR A 64 -6.10 11.85 0.28
C THR A 64 -7.41 11.60 -0.45
N SER A 65 -7.60 12.28 -1.57
CA SER A 65 -8.75 12.07 -2.46
C SER A 65 -8.69 10.73 -3.19
N ASP A 66 -9.83 10.02 -3.24
CA ASP A 66 -9.99 8.79 -4.03
C ASP A 66 -9.71 9.00 -5.53
N LEU A 67 -9.99 10.21 -6.04
CA LEU A 67 -9.71 10.57 -7.42
C LEU A 67 -8.21 10.60 -7.71
N LEU A 68 -7.40 11.16 -6.81
CA LEU A 68 -5.94 11.17 -6.99
C LEU A 68 -5.39 9.75 -6.97
N MET A 69 -5.85 8.93 -6.00
CA MET A 69 -5.42 7.54 -5.85
C MET A 69 -5.73 6.70 -7.08
N ALA A 70 -6.94 6.85 -7.65
CA ALA A 70 -7.36 6.09 -8.83
C ALA A 70 -6.60 6.48 -10.12
N ASN A 71 -6.07 7.70 -10.18
CA ASN A 71 -5.33 8.17 -11.35
C ASN A 71 -3.87 7.70 -11.35
N CYS A 72 -3.27 7.46 -10.17
CA CYS A 72 -1.88 7.00 -10.05
C CYS A 72 -1.72 5.54 -10.48
N ASP A 73 -0.52 5.15 -10.92
CA ASP A 73 -0.21 3.74 -11.20
C ASP A 73 -0.01 2.95 -9.90
N GLU A 74 0.57 3.60 -8.89
CA GLU A 74 0.70 3.09 -7.54
C GLU A 74 0.32 4.19 -6.53
N PHE A 75 -0.25 3.79 -5.39
CA PHE A 75 -0.50 4.71 -4.28
C PHE A 75 -0.03 4.12 -2.95
N ILE A 76 0.84 4.85 -2.24
CA ILE A 76 1.42 4.43 -0.97
C ILE A 76 0.87 5.34 0.15
N TYR A 77 0.34 4.73 1.21
CA TYR A 77 -0.06 5.50 2.38
C TYR A 77 1.12 5.82 3.27
N TYR A 78 1.28 7.09 3.64
CA TYR A 78 2.33 7.53 4.56
C TYR A 78 2.25 6.80 5.91
N ASP A 79 1.04 6.51 6.38
CA ASP A 79 0.79 5.73 7.60
C ASP A 79 1.41 4.32 7.54
N ASP A 80 1.45 3.70 6.34
CA ASP A 80 2.02 2.37 6.16
C ASP A 80 3.57 2.44 6.16
N LEU A 81 4.17 3.47 5.55
CA LEU A 81 5.63 3.69 5.54
C LEU A 81 6.21 3.93 6.94
N VAL A 82 5.55 4.76 7.76
CA VAL A 82 6.01 5.06 9.13
C VAL A 82 5.93 3.82 10.03
N ARG A 83 4.89 3.00 9.86
CA ARG A 83 4.70 1.77 10.64
C ARG A 83 5.80 0.75 10.35
N GLU A 84 6.27 0.65 9.11
CA GLU A 84 7.40 -0.23 8.78
C GLU A 84 8.70 0.21 9.46
N GLU A 85 8.98 1.52 9.49
CA GLU A 85 10.14 2.05 10.21
C GLU A 85 10.06 1.80 11.72
N GLU A 86 8.90 2.04 12.33
CA GLU A 86 8.72 1.80 13.77
C GLU A 86 8.83 0.32 14.12
N THR A 87 8.35 -0.56 13.25
CA THR A 87 8.43 -2.01 13.46
C THR A 87 9.88 -2.51 13.32
N LYS A 88 10.66 -1.97 12.38
CA LYS A 88 12.11 -2.21 12.26
C LYS A 88 12.89 -1.68 13.48
N LYS A 89 12.53 -0.50 14.00
CA LYS A 89 13.15 0.08 15.21
C LYS A 89 12.79 -0.71 16.48
N ARG A 90 11.56 -1.20 16.61
CA ARG A 90 11.10 -2.01 17.75
C ARG A 90 11.71 -3.41 17.77
N THR A 91 11.87 -4.06 16.61
CA THR A 91 12.53 -5.38 16.52
C THR A 91 14.03 -5.29 16.81
N ALA A 92 14.70 -4.21 16.42
CA ALA A 92 16.09 -3.95 16.80
C ALA A 92 16.27 -3.74 18.32
N LYS A 93 15.36 -3.01 18.96
CA LYS A 93 15.41 -2.74 20.41
C LYS A 93 15.03 -3.96 21.27
N LYS A 94 14.25 -4.89 20.73
CA LYS A 94 13.85 -6.14 21.43
C LYS A 94 14.94 -7.21 21.44
N ARG A 95 16.00 -7.08 20.63
CA ARG A 95 17.16 -7.98 20.63
C ARG A 95 18.22 -7.67 21.71
N THR A 96 18.18 -6.49 22.35
CA THR A 96 19.17 -6.08 23.36
C THR A 96 18.67 -6.17 24.81
N ALA A 97 17.42 -6.55 25.05
CA ALA A 97 16.86 -6.67 26.38
C ALA A 97 16.17 -8.03 26.56
N ARG A 98 16.94 -9.03 26.98
CA ARG A 98 16.41 -10.23 27.65
C ARG A 98 17.16 -10.38 28.97
N PRO A 99 16.42 -10.53 30.08
CA PRO A 99 16.69 -11.66 30.93
C PRO A 99 15.46 -12.55 31.11
N ALA A 100 15.75 -13.81 31.38
CA ALA A 100 14.80 -14.86 31.69
C ALA A 100 14.18 -14.68 33.08
N ALA A 101 12.88 -14.94 33.22
CA ALA A 101 12.28 -15.54 34.41
C ALA A 101 10.90 -16.07 34.05
N ALA A 102 10.62 -17.29 34.51
CA ALA A 102 9.44 -18.08 34.24
C ALA A 102 8.42 -18.04 35.39
N LYS A 103 7.22 -18.57 35.09
CA LYS A 103 6.09 -18.94 35.96
C LYS A 103 5.21 -17.77 36.42
N GLY A 104 3.88 -17.81 36.38
CA GLY A 104 2.91 -18.81 35.94
C GLY A 104 1.52 -18.37 36.46
N ALA A 105 0.47 -18.49 35.66
CA ALA A 105 -0.92 -18.53 36.14
C ALA A 105 -1.80 -19.14 35.05
N GLN A 106 -2.51 -20.19 35.44
CA GLN A 106 -3.32 -21.10 34.63
C GLN A 106 -4.77 -20.59 34.49
N LYS A 107 -5.45 -21.08 33.45
CA LYS A 107 -6.91 -21.12 33.17
C LYS A 107 -7.54 -19.95 32.40
N THR A 108 -7.62 -20.11 31.07
CA THR A 108 -8.87 -20.52 30.37
C THR A 108 -8.54 -21.00 28.95
N GLU A 109 -8.45 -22.32 28.76
CA GLU A 109 -8.65 -22.99 27.46
C GLU A 109 -10.18 -23.18 27.31
N SER A 110 -10.84 -23.17 26.15
CA SER A 110 -10.48 -23.76 24.87
C SER A 110 -11.52 -23.34 23.82
N LYS A 111 -11.16 -22.47 22.85
CA LYS A 111 -11.86 -22.24 21.56
C LYS A 111 -11.19 -21.17 20.69
N ALA A 112 -10.42 -20.27 21.30
CA ALA A 112 -9.75 -19.15 20.62
C ALA A 112 -8.76 -19.50 19.49
N PRO A 113 -7.99 -20.61 19.51
CA PRO A 113 -6.99 -20.85 18.46
C PRO A 113 -7.60 -21.20 17.10
N ALA A 114 -8.65 -22.03 17.10
CA ALA A 114 -9.31 -22.48 15.87
C ALA A 114 -10.06 -21.33 15.19
N GLU A 115 -10.79 -20.52 15.97
CA GLU A 115 -11.51 -19.34 15.44
C GLU A 115 -10.54 -18.27 14.88
N GLU A 116 -9.33 -18.17 15.42
CA GLU A 116 -8.30 -17.26 14.90
C GLU A 116 -7.67 -17.79 13.61
N GLU A 117 -7.43 -19.11 13.52
CA GLU A 117 -6.98 -19.76 12.28
C GLU A 117 -8.01 -19.66 11.16
N ASP A 118 -9.29 -19.88 11.47
CA ASP A 118 -10.39 -19.75 10.51
C ASP A 118 -10.47 -18.33 9.94
N ARG A 119 -10.32 -17.30 10.79
CA ARG A 119 -10.27 -15.90 10.34
C ARG A 119 -9.04 -15.62 9.48
N LYS A 120 -7.88 -16.16 9.85
CA LYS A 120 -6.67 -16.01 9.03
C LYS A 120 -6.87 -16.64 7.66
N GLN A 121 -7.47 -17.82 7.61
CA GLN A 121 -7.80 -18.49 6.35
C GLN A 121 -8.78 -17.66 5.51
N GLU A 122 -9.83 -17.10 6.11
CA GLU A 122 -10.77 -16.21 5.40
C GLU A 122 -10.07 -15.01 4.76
N ALA A 123 -9.09 -14.40 5.44
CA ALA A 123 -8.33 -13.29 4.87
C ALA A 123 -7.42 -13.70 3.72
N LEU A 124 -6.84 -14.90 3.79
CA LEU A 124 -6.01 -15.46 2.74
C LEU A 124 -6.84 -15.78 1.50
N ASP A 125 -8.02 -16.37 1.69
CA ASP A 125 -8.96 -16.68 0.60
C ASP A 125 -9.42 -15.39 -0.09
N LEU A 126 -9.79 -14.37 0.68
CA LEU A 126 -10.16 -13.07 0.14
C LEU A 126 -9.00 -12.42 -0.65
N ALA A 127 -7.77 -12.54 -0.16
CA ALA A 127 -6.58 -12.01 -0.84
C ALA A 127 -6.34 -12.76 -2.16
N LEU A 128 -6.40 -14.10 -2.15
CA LEU A 128 -6.23 -14.95 -3.33
C LEU A 128 -7.28 -14.64 -4.40
N GLU A 129 -8.56 -14.65 -4.04
CA GLU A 129 -9.65 -14.32 -4.98
C GLU A 129 -9.47 -12.92 -5.59
N THR A 130 -8.95 -11.97 -4.79
CA THR A 130 -8.72 -10.61 -5.28
C THR A 130 -7.56 -10.55 -6.25
N VAL A 131 -6.49 -11.29 -6.01
CA VAL A 131 -5.37 -11.41 -6.95
C VAL A 131 -5.84 -12.07 -8.24
N GLU A 132 -6.58 -13.17 -8.17
CA GLU A 132 -7.12 -13.87 -9.36
C GLU A 132 -8.01 -12.96 -10.19
N ALA A 133 -8.91 -12.20 -9.54
CA ALA A 133 -9.74 -11.22 -10.24
C ALA A 133 -8.91 -10.13 -10.93
N LEU A 134 -7.86 -9.62 -10.28
CA LEU A 134 -6.95 -8.64 -10.88
C LEU A 134 -6.16 -9.21 -12.06
N VAL A 135 -5.71 -10.47 -11.98
CA VAL A 135 -5.06 -11.17 -13.11
C VAL A 135 -6.02 -11.32 -14.28
N ALA A 136 -7.28 -11.70 -14.01
CA ALA A 136 -8.30 -11.86 -15.04
C ALA A 136 -8.65 -10.54 -15.75
N GLU A 137 -8.66 -9.42 -15.03
CA GLU A 137 -8.93 -8.09 -15.59
C GLU A 137 -7.76 -7.52 -16.41
N ARG A 138 -6.50 -7.71 -15.96
CA ARG A 138 -5.31 -7.11 -16.60
C ARG A 138 -4.60 -8.01 -17.62
N GLY A 139 -4.85 -9.32 -17.58
CA GLY A 139 -4.19 -10.30 -18.44
C GLY A 139 -2.93 -10.91 -17.80
N ALA A 140 -2.64 -12.16 -18.17
CA ALA A 140 -1.53 -12.93 -17.64
C ALA A 140 -0.18 -12.34 -18.09
N GLY A 141 0.51 -11.65 -17.17
CA GLY A 141 1.85 -11.11 -17.41
C GLY A 141 2.09 -9.72 -16.83
N GLU A 142 1.03 -8.97 -16.51
CA GLU A 142 1.20 -7.68 -15.84
C GLU A 142 1.57 -7.85 -14.36
N PRO A 143 2.53 -7.04 -13.84
CA PRO A 143 2.86 -7.07 -12.42
C PRO A 143 1.69 -6.54 -11.60
N ILE A 144 1.22 -7.33 -10.63
CA ILE A 144 0.21 -6.91 -9.66
C ILE A 144 0.92 -6.45 -8.40
N TRP A 145 0.72 -5.20 -8.00
CA TRP A 145 1.32 -4.66 -6.80
C TRP A 145 0.48 -4.98 -5.56
N GLY A 146 1.11 -5.26 -4.42
CA GLY A 146 0.42 -5.57 -3.17
C GLY A 146 -0.49 -4.43 -2.70
N SER A 147 -0.13 -3.17 -2.96
CA SER A 147 -0.98 -2.00 -2.74
C SER A 147 -2.27 -2.05 -3.56
N MET A 148 -2.18 -2.49 -4.82
CA MET A 148 -3.33 -2.69 -5.72
C MET A 148 -4.24 -3.81 -5.22
N VAL A 149 -3.66 -4.93 -4.77
CA VAL A 149 -4.43 -6.03 -4.14
C VAL A 149 -5.20 -5.50 -2.93
N LYS A 150 -4.53 -4.75 -2.04
CA LYS A 150 -5.15 -4.16 -0.85
C LYS A 150 -6.31 -3.22 -1.17
N GLN A 151 -6.18 -2.42 -2.23
CA GLN A 151 -7.23 -1.52 -2.70
C GLN A 151 -8.43 -2.27 -3.27
N ALA A 152 -8.17 -3.21 -4.19
CA ALA A 152 -9.22 -4.06 -4.77
C ALA A 152 -9.97 -4.84 -3.69
N LEU A 153 -9.25 -5.36 -2.69
CA LEU A 153 -9.80 -6.08 -1.55
C LEU A 153 -10.76 -5.20 -0.74
N LYS A 154 -10.38 -3.95 -0.44
CA LYS A 154 -11.23 -2.99 0.27
C LYS A 154 -12.44 -2.53 -0.54
N ARG A 155 -12.33 -2.47 -1.86
CA ARG A 155 -13.46 -2.18 -2.76
C ARG A 155 -14.48 -3.31 -2.74
N ARG A 156 -14.01 -4.58 -2.76
CA ARG A 156 -14.87 -5.77 -2.69
C ARG A 156 -15.47 -5.97 -1.29
N LYS A 157 -14.69 -5.72 -0.23
CA LYS A 157 -15.11 -5.85 1.17
C LYS A 157 -14.86 -4.55 1.95
N PRO A 158 -15.80 -3.58 1.86
CA PRO A 158 -15.76 -2.37 2.68
C PRO A 158 -15.75 -2.76 4.17
N GLY A 159 -14.69 -2.39 4.89
CA GLY A 159 -14.48 -2.79 6.29
C GLY A 159 -13.38 -3.82 6.52
N PHE A 160 -12.74 -4.33 5.46
CA PHE A 160 -11.55 -5.18 5.59
C PHE A 160 -10.47 -4.52 6.47
N SER A 161 -10.02 -5.27 7.48
CA SER A 161 -9.01 -4.85 8.46
C SER A 161 -8.09 -6.02 8.75
N GLU A 162 -6.80 -5.86 8.49
CA GLU A 162 -5.77 -6.87 8.72
C GLU A 162 -5.75 -7.32 10.18
N SER A 163 -5.93 -6.37 11.09
CA SER A 163 -5.95 -6.61 12.53
C SER A 163 -7.16 -7.44 12.97
N TYR A 164 -8.30 -7.33 12.28
CA TYR A 164 -9.47 -8.18 12.56
C TYR A 164 -9.18 -9.65 12.23
N TYR A 165 -8.38 -9.87 11.20
CA TYR A 165 -7.96 -11.18 10.73
C TYR A 165 -6.66 -11.70 11.38
N GLY A 166 -6.13 -11.00 12.39
CA GLY A 166 -4.95 -11.43 13.13
C GLY A 166 -3.60 -11.12 12.47
N PHE A 167 -3.58 -10.27 11.44
CA PHE A 167 -2.36 -9.80 10.77
C PHE A 167 -1.96 -8.40 11.27
N LYS A 168 -0.65 -8.16 11.42
CA LYS A 168 -0.15 -6.86 11.89
C LYS A 168 -0.11 -5.82 10.77
N SER A 169 0.06 -6.28 9.54
CA SER A 169 0.11 -5.45 8.33
C SER A 169 -0.44 -6.24 7.13
N PHE A 170 -0.67 -5.54 6.02
CA PHE A 170 -1.05 -6.21 4.78
C PHE A 170 0.12 -7.01 4.19
N SER A 171 1.35 -6.53 4.40
CA SER A 171 2.58 -7.26 4.08
C SER A 171 2.64 -8.60 4.81
N ASP A 172 2.30 -8.63 6.10
CA ASP A 172 2.23 -9.89 6.89
C ASP A 172 1.21 -10.86 6.32
N LEU A 173 0.07 -10.38 5.81
CA LEU A 173 -0.95 -11.22 5.16
C LEU A 173 -0.41 -11.82 3.85
N LEU A 174 0.25 -11.01 3.03
CA LEU A 174 0.85 -11.49 1.78
C LEU A 174 1.96 -12.50 2.05
N GLU A 175 2.85 -12.23 3.01
CA GLU A 175 3.94 -13.12 3.39
C GLU A 175 3.41 -14.47 3.91
N GLU A 176 2.30 -14.47 4.66
CA GLU A 176 1.62 -15.70 5.08
C GLU A 176 0.98 -16.43 3.88
N ALA A 177 0.40 -15.72 2.92
CA ALA A 177 -0.10 -16.34 1.69
C ALA A 177 1.03 -17.00 0.89
N GLN A 178 2.22 -16.40 0.88
CA GLN A 178 3.41 -17.00 0.27
C GLN A 178 3.93 -18.22 1.06
N SER A 179 3.96 -18.13 2.39
CA SER A 179 4.40 -19.25 3.24
C SER A 179 3.52 -20.50 3.03
N ARG A 180 2.23 -20.29 2.75
CA ARG A 180 1.24 -21.32 2.39
C ARG A 180 1.20 -21.69 0.91
N ARG A 181 2.08 -21.11 0.08
CA ARG A 181 2.18 -21.33 -1.37
C ARG A 181 0.89 -21.00 -2.14
N LEU A 182 0.12 -20.02 -1.66
CA LEU A 182 -1.05 -19.51 -2.37
C LEU A 182 -0.66 -18.40 -3.36
N LEU A 183 0.39 -17.64 -3.04
CA LEU A 183 0.88 -16.51 -3.82
C LEU A 183 2.41 -16.56 -3.92
N GLU A 184 2.96 -16.07 -5.02
CA GLU A 184 4.37 -15.76 -5.14
C GLU A 184 4.59 -14.26 -4.92
N LEU A 185 5.54 -13.90 -4.04
CA LEU A 185 5.92 -12.53 -3.80
C LEU A 185 7.32 -12.25 -4.32
N GLN A 186 7.45 -11.19 -5.10
CA GLN A 186 8.72 -10.60 -5.47
C GLN A 186 8.81 -9.22 -4.81
N ARG A 187 9.82 -9.01 -3.97
CA ARG A 187 10.04 -7.71 -3.33
C ARG A 187 10.63 -6.74 -4.35
N ASP A 188 10.05 -5.55 -4.45
CA ASP A 188 10.57 -4.50 -5.31
C ASP A 188 11.49 -3.58 -4.52
N GLU A 189 12.76 -3.47 -4.95
CA GLU A 189 13.77 -2.66 -4.26
C GLU A 189 13.54 -1.15 -4.42
N LYS A 190 12.74 -0.72 -5.41
CA LYS A 190 12.49 0.70 -5.68
C LYS A 190 11.32 1.26 -4.86
N SER A 191 10.22 0.53 -4.75
CA SER A 191 9.03 0.93 -3.96
C SER A 191 9.04 0.40 -2.53
N GLY A 192 9.86 -0.61 -2.24
CA GLY A 192 9.89 -1.30 -0.94
C GLY A 192 8.70 -2.23 -0.71
N GLY A 193 7.75 -2.31 -1.64
CA GLY A 193 6.56 -3.14 -1.62
C GLY A 193 6.75 -4.52 -2.26
N TYR A 194 5.63 -5.21 -2.46
CA TYR A 194 5.57 -6.55 -3.06
C TYR A 194 4.87 -6.51 -4.42
N ILE A 195 5.46 -7.19 -5.40
CA ILE A 195 4.79 -7.65 -6.61
C ILE A 195 4.26 -9.06 -6.32
N VAL A 196 2.98 -9.26 -6.57
CA VAL A 196 2.21 -10.46 -6.26
C VAL A 196 1.91 -11.21 -7.56
N ARG A 197 2.12 -12.52 -7.55
CA ARG A 197 1.70 -13.44 -8.61
C ARG A 197 0.92 -14.60 -7.99
N VAL A 198 0.05 -15.21 -8.78
CA VAL A 198 -0.62 -16.46 -8.38
C VAL A 198 0.43 -17.59 -8.45
N GLY A 199 0.51 -18.38 -7.38
CA GLY A 199 1.47 -19.49 -7.24
C GLY A 199 1.00 -20.82 -7.81
#